data_AF-A0A4C2AJ98-F1
#
_entry.id   AF-A0A4C2AJ98-F1
#
_cell.length_a   1.000
_cell.length_b   1.000
_cell.length_c   1.000
_cell.angle_alpha   90.00
_cell.angle_beta   90.00
_cell.angle_gamma   90.00
#
_symmetry.space_group_name_H-M   'P 1'
#
loop_
_entity.id
_entity.type
_entity.pdbx_description
1 polymer ?
#
loop_
_entity_poly.entity_id
_entity_poly.type
_entity_poly.pdbx_seq_one_letter_code
_entity_poly.pdbx_strand_id
1 'polypeptide(L)'
;MSWIQSLNNAGNKETSTRKDVHKCAYEFYKKLYRKAPIEPVENERRHVGIEDNQQTQEIIDPISETEVQRHIKALNTDKSPSPDNLTNETLKIGAPLLIPYLKLLFNEVVESEQVPDQWRLS
;
A
#
# COMPACT_ATOMS: atom_id res chain seq x y z
N MET A 1 6.04 -3.87 31.23
CA MET A 1 4.81 -4.16 30.47
C MET A 1 5.16 -5.13 29.34
N SER A 2 4.46 -6.26 29.21
CA SER A 2 4.68 -7.23 28.13
C SER A 2 3.78 -6.86 26.95
N TRP A 3 4.37 -6.59 25.78
CA TRP A 3 3.65 -6.17 24.57
C TRP A 3 2.74 -7.28 24.02
N ILE A 4 3.06 -8.56 24.23
CA ILE A 4 2.30 -9.68 23.67
C ILE A 4 1.51 -10.36 24.78
N GLN A 5 0.19 -10.20 24.77
CA GLN A 5 -0.70 -10.76 25.79
C GLN A 5 -0.84 -12.29 25.66
N SER A 6 -1.04 -12.84 24.45
CA SER A 6 -0.87 -14.26 24.11
C SER A 6 -1.30 -14.52 22.65
N LEU A 7 -0.82 -15.61 22.04
CA LEU A 7 -1.39 -16.14 20.79
C LEU A 7 -2.15 -17.44 21.08
N ASN A 8 -3.39 -17.53 20.58
CA ASN A 8 -4.23 -18.70 20.74
C ASN A 8 -3.85 -19.77 19.71
N ASN A 9 -3.18 -20.84 20.14
CA ASN A 9 -3.01 -22.03 19.33
C ASN A 9 -4.34 -22.81 19.30
N ALA A 10 -4.66 -23.51 18.21
CA ALA A 10 -5.90 -24.26 17.98
C ALA A 10 -6.27 -25.33 19.06
N GLY A 11 -5.47 -25.47 20.12
CA GLY A 11 -5.74 -26.26 21.32
C GLY A 11 -5.94 -25.45 22.61
N ASN A 12 -6.29 -24.15 22.54
CA ASN A 12 -6.68 -23.31 23.69
C ASN A 12 -5.60 -23.19 24.79
N LYS A 13 -4.32 -23.13 24.40
CA LYS A 13 -3.21 -22.82 25.31
C LYS A 13 -2.59 -21.50 24.89
N GLU A 14 -2.68 -20.51 25.77
CA GLU A 14 -2.02 -19.22 25.62
C GLU A 14 -0.51 -19.42 25.61
N THR A 15 0.16 -18.96 24.55
CA THR A 15 1.62 -18.98 24.47
C THR A 15 2.15 -17.55 24.37
N SER A 16 3.16 -17.22 25.19
CA SER A 16 3.75 -15.88 25.31
C SER A 16 5.27 -15.86 25.02
N THR A 17 5.90 -17.04 24.88
CA THR A 17 7.32 -17.12 24.53
C THR A 17 7.54 -16.73 23.08
N ARG A 18 8.61 -15.98 22.78
CA ARG A 18 9.03 -15.61 21.42
C ARG A 18 9.08 -16.80 20.45
N LYS A 19 9.57 -17.95 20.89
CA LYS A 19 9.65 -19.17 20.06
C LYS A 19 8.27 -19.69 19.67
N ASP A 20 7.31 -19.64 20.61
CA ASP A 20 5.95 -20.11 20.37
C ASP A 20 5.19 -19.15 19.46
N VAL A 21 5.38 -17.84 19.65
CA VAL A 21 4.84 -16.78 18.77
C VAL A 21 5.33 -16.97 17.33
N HIS A 22 6.64 -17.16 17.17
CA HIS A 22 7.24 -17.36 15.85
C HIS A 22 6.73 -18.64 15.18
N LYS A 23 6.63 -19.73 15.94
CA LYS A 23 6.08 -21.00 15.45
C LYS A 23 4.60 -20.86 15.05
N CYS A 24 3.81 -20.15 15.85
CA CYS A 24 2.39 -19.91 15.58
C CYS A 24 2.21 -19.12 14.27
N ALA A 25 2.93 -18.01 14.12
CA ALA A 25 2.91 -17.21 12.89
C ALA A 25 3.38 -18.03 11.68
N TYR A 26 4.48 -18.78 11.83
CA TYR A 26 5.02 -19.64 10.77
C TYR A 26 4.00 -20.69 10.31
N GLU A 27 3.39 -21.44 11.23
CA GLU A 27 2.39 -22.46 10.87
C GLU A 27 1.12 -21.85 10.25
N PHE A 28 0.69 -20.68 10.73
CA PHE A 28 -0.43 -19.95 10.15
C PHE A 28 -0.16 -19.59 8.68
N TYR A 29 0.93 -18.89 8.39
CA TYR A 29 1.25 -18.48 7.03
C TYR A 29 1.62 -19.66 6.13
N LYS A 30 2.30 -20.68 6.66
CA LYS A 30 2.58 -21.92 5.94
C LYS A 30 1.29 -22.62 5.53
N LYS A 31 0.26 -22.64 6.38
CA LYS A 31 -1.07 -23.15 6.02
C LYS A 31 -1.75 -22.27 4.97
N LEU A 32 -1.71 -20.94 5.15
CA LEU A 32 -2.34 -19.97 4.26
C LEU A 32 -1.81 -20.03 2.83
N TYR A 33 -0.50 -20.25 2.68
CA TYR A 33 0.18 -20.36 1.38
C TYR A 33 0.44 -21.80 0.93
N ARG A 34 -0.18 -22.80 1.59
CA ARG A 34 -0.07 -24.19 1.13
C ARG A 34 -0.90 -24.33 -0.14
N LYS A 35 -0.23 -24.52 -1.29
CA LYS A 35 -0.88 -24.79 -2.58
C LYS A 35 -1.85 -25.98 -2.41
N ALA A 36 -3.15 -25.73 -2.48
CA ALA A 36 -4.14 -26.79 -2.57
C ALA A 36 -4.10 -27.40 -3.98
N PRO A 37 -4.41 -28.69 -4.16
CA PRO A 37 -4.73 -29.22 -5.48
C PRO A 37 -5.91 -28.43 -6.04
N ILE A 38 -5.73 -27.82 -7.20
CA ILE A 38 -6.76 -27.04 -7.86
C ILE A 38 -7.75 -28.05 -8.46
N GLU A 39 -8.87 -28.29 -7.77
CA GLU A 39 -10.02 -28.89 -8.45
C GLU A 39 -10.76 -27.77 -9.21
N PRO A 40 -11.17 -28.00 -10.46
CA PRO A 40 -11.83 -26.99 -11.27
C PRO A 40 -13.24 -26.76 -10.71
N VAL A 41 -13.38 -25.73 -9.88
CA VAL A 41 -14.69 -25.24 -9.45
C VAL A 41 -15.09 -24.09 -10.38
N GLU A 42 -15.96 -24.39 -11.34
CA GLU A 42 -16.78 -23.38 -12.02
C GLU A 42 -17.67 -22.75 -10.95
N ASN A 43 -17.34 -21.56 -10.42
CA ASN A 43 -18.28 -20.66 -9.72
C ASN A 43 -17.67 -19.25 -9.55
N GLU A 44 -18.06 -18.37 -10.47
CA GLU A 44 -18.27 -16.93 -10.38
C GLU A 44 -17.84 -16.16 -9.11
N ARG A 45 -16.54 -16.03 -8.83
CA ARG A 45 -15.96 -14.84 -8.17
C ARG A 45 -14.56 -14.61 -8.74
N ARG A 46 -14.40 -13.50 -9.47
CA ARG A 46 -13.17 -13.15 -10.20
C ARG A 46 -12.01 -12.88 -9.24
N HIS A 47 -11.30 -13.92 -8.85
CA HIS A 47 -9.91 -13.85 -8.40
C HIS A 47 -9.13 -14.72 -9.39
N VAL A 48 -8.58 -14.09 -10.41
CA VAL A 48 -7.64 -14.76 -11.32
C VAL A 48 -6.29 -14.68 -10.65
N GLY A 49 -5.81 -15.83 -10.17
CA GLY A 49 -4.39 -16.00 -9.87
C GLY A 49 -3.58 -15.95 -11.16
N ILE A 50 -2.33 -15.53 -11.06
CA ILE A 50 -1.35 -15.62 -12.13
C ILE A 50 -0.06 -16.03 -11.40
N GLU A 51 0.33 -17.30 -11.42
CA GLU A 51 1.04 -17.96 -12.54
C GLU A 51 2.31 -17.17 -12.89
N ASP A 52 3.46 -17.69 -12.51
CA ASP A 52 4.74 -17.15 -12.95
C ASP A 52 4.76 -17.04 -14.48
N ASN A 53 5.17 -15.87 -14.97
CA ASN A 53 5.74 -15.60 -16.30
C ASN A 53 4.83 -15.08 -17.43
N GLN A 54 3.83 -14.26 -17.11
CA GLN A 54 3.40 -13.19 -18.02
C GLN A 54 3.29 -11.90 -17.21
N GLN A 55 4.16 -10.93 -17.47
CA GLN A 55 3.96 -9.54 -17.06
C GLN A 55 2.63 -9.09 -17.65
N THR A 56 1.55 -9.28 -16.89
CA THR A 56 0.30 -8.60 -17.16
C THR A 56 0.63 -7.16 -16.84
N GLN A 57 0.99 -6.37 -17.85
CA GLN A 57 1.11 -4.94 -17.67
C GLN A 57 -0.27 -4.48 -17.21
N GLU A 58 -0.41 -4.24 -15.91
CA GLU A 58 -1.59 -3.56 -15.39
C GLU A 58 -1.62 -2.21 -16.11
N ILE A 59 -2.65 -2.02 -16.93
CA ILE A 59 -2.85 -0.75 -17.63
C ILE A 59 -3.29 0.24 -16.55
N ILE A 60 -2.35 1.06 -16.09
CA ILE A 60 -2.61 2.13 -15.15
C ILE A 60 -3.09 3.34 -15.96
N ASP A 61 -4.30 3.81 -15.68
CA ASP A 61 -4.81 5.04 -16.28
C ASP A 61 -3.95 6.24 -15.83
N PRO A 62 -3.65 7.19 -16.73
CA PRO A 62 -2.92 8.40 -16.36
C PRO A 62 -3.64 9.18 -15.27
N ILE A 63 -2.89 9.69 -14.30
CA ILE A 63 -3.38 10.54 -13.23
C ILE A 63 -3.98 11.81 -13.84
N SER A 64 -5.21 12.14 -13.44
CA SER A 64 -5.95 13.28 -13.95
C SER A 64 -5.85 14.51 -13.05
N GLU A 65 -6.09 15.70 -13.59
CA GLU A 65 -6.12 16.95 -12.81
C GLU A 65 -7.22 16.92 -11.72
N THR A 66 -8.35 16.27 -12.00
CA THR A 66 -9.47 16.17 -11.06
C THR A 66 -9.11 15.28 -9.87
N GLU A 67 -8.31 14.24 -10.10
CA GLU A 67 -7.74 13.39 -9.05
C GLU A 67 -6.77 14.16 -8.18
N VAL A 68 -5.83 14.90 -8.79
CA VAL A 68 -4.89 15.77 -8.07
C VAL A 68 -5.64 16.81 -7.23
N GLN A 69 -6.62 17.48 -7.82
CA GLN A 69 -7.46 18.46 -7.14
C GLN A 69 -8.19 17.86 -5.94
N ARG A 70 -8.76 16.65 -6.09
CA ARG A 70 -9.46 15.94 -5.02
C ARG A 70 -8.53 15.70 -3.83
N HIS A 71 -7.31 15.24 -4.09
CA HIS A 71 -6.32 14.97 -3.05
C HIS A 71 -5.82 16.24 -2.37
N ILE A 72 -5.52 17.30 -3.11
CA ILE A 72 -5.12 18.60 -2.52
C ILE A 72 -6.21 19.13 -1.59
N LYS A 73 -7.49 19.06 -2.01
CA LYS A 73 -8.62 19.50 -1.17
C LYS A 73 -8.74 18.69 0.13
N ALA A 74 -8.42 17.40 0.08
CA ALA A 74 -8.50 16.48 1.21
C ALA A 74 -7.33 16.59 2.21
N LEU A 75 -6.27 17.35 1.92
CA LEU A 75 -5.16 17.55 2.84
C LEU A 75 -5.63 18.15 4.17
N ASN A 76 -5.13 17.67 5.31
CA ASN A 76 -5.44 18.28 6.61
C ASN A 76 -4.61 19.55 6.80
N THR A 77 -5.22 20.62 7.31
CA THR A 77 -4.49 21.82 7.72
C THR A 77 -3.70 21.57 9.00
N ASP A 78 -2.79 22.48 9.34
CA ASP A 78 -1.99 22.47 10.57
C ASP A 78 -1.07 21.25 10.70
N LYS A 79 -0.75 20.61 9.57
CA LYS A 79 0.31 19.60 9.48
C LYS A 79 1.65 20.30 9.31
N SER A 80 2.66 19.78 9.98
CA SER A 80 4.04 20.23 9.78
C SER A 80 4.43 20.09 8.30
N PRO A 81 5.11 21.08 7.72
CA PRO A 81 5.58 20.99 6.34
C PRO A 81 6.60 19.86 6.18
N SER A 82 6.73 19.39 4.94
CA SER A 82 7.80 18.46 4.56
C SER A 82 9.16 19.22 4.50
N PRO A 83 10.29 18.55 4.22
CA PRO A 83 11.59 19.21 4.12
C PRO A 83 11.69 20.27 2.99
N ASP A 84 10.69 20.33 2.11
CA ASP A 84 10.48 21.37 1.09
C ASP A 84 9.89 22.68 1.65
N ASN A 85 9.50 22.69 2.93
CA ASN A 85 8.89 23.80 3.64
C ASN A 85 7.54 24.28 3.06
N LEU A 86 6.87 23.44 2.25
CA LEU A 86 5.53 23.71 1.73
C LEU A 86 4.48 23.17 2.69
N THR A 87 3.61 24.05 3.20
CA THR A 87 2.49 23.63 4.06
C THR A 87 1.29 23.22 3.22
N ASN A 88 0.38 22.44 3.82
CA ASN A 88 -0.84 22.02 3.15
C ASN A 88 -1.75 23.21 2.79
N GLU A 89 -1.72 24.30 3.56
CA GLU A 89 -2.42 25.55 3.25
C GLU A 89 -1.87 26.20 1.99
N THR A 90 -0.54 26.26 1.85
CA THR A 90 0.11 26.76 0.64
C THR A 90 -0.28 25.94 -0.57
N LEU A 91 -0.29 24.61 -0.45
CA LEU A 91 -0.72 23.71 -1.53
C LEU A 91 -2.19 23.93 -1.91
N LYS A 92 -3.08 24.09 -0.92
CA LYS A 92 -4.50 24.36 -1.17
C LYS A 92 -4.75 25.71 -1.82
N ILE A 93 -4.07 26.77 -1.38
CA ILE A 93 -4.18 28.11 -1.96
C ILE A 93 -3.60 28.12 -3.38
N GLY A 94 -2.46 27.49 -3.59
CA GLY A 94 -1.76 27.41 -4.87
C GLY A 94 -2.34 26.39 -5.85
N ALA A 95 -3.34 25.59 -5.44
CA ALA A 95 -3.86 24.48 -6.23
C ALA A 95 -4.21 24.85 -7.70
N PRO A 96 -4.89 25.99 -7.98
CA PRO A 96 -5.22 26.36 -9.37
C PRO A 96 -3.99 26.52 -10.27
N LEU A 97 -2.83 26.87 -9.71
CA LEU A 97 -1.57 27.03 -10.43
C LEU A 97 -0.76 25.73 -10.46
N LEU A 98 -0.80 24.94 -9.39
CA LEU A 98 0.05 23.77 -9.21
C LEU A 98 -0.48 22.50 -9.88
N ILE A 99 -1.81 22.34 -9.97
CA ILE A 99 -2.46 21.10 -10.47
C ILE A 99 -1.89 20.62 -11.82
N PRO A 100 -1.73 21.47 -12.85
CA PRO A 100 -1.21 21.03 -14.14
C PRO A 100 0.22 20.46 -14.05
N TYR A 101 1.07 21.06 -13.21
CA TYR A 101 2.45 20.61 -13.02
C TYR A 101 2.54 19.36 -12.16
N LEU A 102 1.73 19.26 -11.11
CA LEU A 102 1.66 18.07 -10.26
C LEU A 102 1.16 16.85 -11.04
N LYS A 103 0.17 17.04 -11.93
CA LYS A 103 -0.26 15.99 -12.87
C LYS A 103 0.91 15.50 -13.72
N LEU A 104 1.68 16.41 -14.34
CA LEU A 104 2.81 16.04 -15.18
C LEU A 104 3.85 15.27 -14.38
N LEU A 105 4.24 15.79 -13.22
CA LEU A 105 5.21 15.15 -12.32
C LEU A 105 4.76 13.75 -11.91
N PHE A 106 3.53 13.58 -11.44
CA PHE A 106 3.07 12.27 -10.96
C PHE A 106 2.99 11.23 -12.08
N ASN A 107 2.56 11.62 -13.28
CA ASN A 107 2.57 10.71 -14.43
C ASN A 107 3.99 10.36 -14.87
N GLU A 108 4.93 11.31 -14.83
CA GLU A 108 6.34 11.03 -15.11
C GLU A 108 6.95 10.05 -14.11
N VAL A 109 6.63 10.19 -12.82
CA VAL A 109 7.06 9.25 -11.77
C VAL A 109 6.50 7.85 -12.01
N VAL A 110 5.24 7.73 -12.42
CA VAL A 110 4.60 6.45 -12.73
C VAL A 110 5.22 5.81 -13.97
N GLU A 111 5.46 6.59 -15.03
CA GLU A 111 6.03 6.10 -16.29
C GLU A 111 7.51 5.72 -16.17
N SER A 112 8.30 6.53 -15.46
CA SER A 112 9.74 6.31 -15.28
C SER A 112 10.08 5.34 -14.15
N GLU A 113 9.11 5.05 -13.28
CA GLU A 113 9.30 4.35 -11.99
C GLU A 113 10.35 5.02 -11.08
N GLN A 114 10.63 6.31 -11.30
CA GLN A 114 11.62 7.07 -10.56
C GLN A 114 10.97 8.17 -9.72
N VAL A 115 11.07 8.04 -8.41
CA VAL A 115 10.68 9.09 -7.45
C VAL A 115 11.84 10.04 -7.15
N PRO A 116 11.58 11.33 -6.88
CA PRO A 116 12.58 12.28 -6.39
C PRO A 116 13.35 11.74 -5.17
N ASP A 117 14.67 11.97 -5.14
CA ASP A 117 15.53 11.48 -4.05
C ASP A 117 15.06 11.96 -2.67
N GLN A 118 14.55 13.19 -2.60
CA GLN A 118 14.02 13.78 -1.36
C GLN A 118 12.85 12.96 -0.78
N TRP A 119 12.07 12.24 -1.60
CA TRP A 119 10.97 11.40 -1.14
C TRP A 119 11.44 10.04 -0.62
N ARG A 120 12.70 9.65 -0.86
CA ARG A 120 13.27 8.37 -0.41
C ARG A 120 13.81 8.41 1.02
N LEU A 121 13.95 9.61 1.59
CA LEU A 121 14.65 9.85 2.85
C LEU A 121 13.71 9.92 4.08
N SER A 122 12.43 9.60 3.91
CA SER A 122 11.39 9.63 4.96
C SER A 122 11.36 8.36 5.81
#